data_AF-A0A3M1U3E6-F1
#
_entry.id   AF-A0A3M1U3E6-F1
#
_cell.length_a   1.000
_cell.length_b   1.000
_cell.length_c   1.000
_cell.angle_alpha   90.00
_cell.angle_beta   90.00
_cell.angle_gamma   90.00
#
_symmetry.space_group_name_H-M   'P 1'
#
loop_
_entity.id
_entity.type
_entity.pdbx_description
1 polymer ?
#
loop_
_entity_poly.entity_id
_entity_poly.type
_entity_poly.pdbx_seq_one_letter_code
_entity_poly.pdbx_strand_id
1 'polypeptide(L)'
;METLRIGLLGLGTVGQSVCELIQSEGKAFERKTGLRPVVTVACVRDASRERRHAPERITTDPMCVVASDDVDVVVEVMGGQEPAFELIQEAIRQGKQVVS
;
A
#
# COMPACT_ATOMS: atom_id res chain seq x y z
N MET A 1 -3.68 -12.75 17.05
CA MET A 1 -2.79 -12.53 15.89
C MET A 1 -3.31 -11.31 15.17
N GLU A 2 -2.43 -10.36 14.88
CA GLU A 2 -2.80 -9.03 14.39
C GLU A 2 -2.43 -8.91 12.91
N THR A 3 -3.34 -8.36 12.11
CA THR A 3 -3.13 -8.15 10.67
C THR A 3 -2.61 -6.74 10.48
N LEU A 4 -1.50 -6.60 9.76
CA LEU A 4 -0.95 -5.31 9.35
C LEU A 4 -1.43 -4.99 7.94
N ARG A 5 -2.36 -4.05 7.82
CA ARG A 5 -3.00 -3.65 6.55
C ARG A 5 -2.20 -2.56 5.89
N ILE A 6 -1.78 -2.81 4.65
CA ILE A 6 -0.92 -1.93 3.88
C ILE A 6 -1.72 -1.35 2.71
N GLY A 7 -1.72 -0.03 2.62
CA GLY A 7 -2.23 0.72 1.50
C GLY A 7 -1.08 1.21 0.62
N LEU A 8 -1.12 0.90 -0.67
CA LEU A 8 -0.10 1.34 -1.62
C LEU A 8 -0.56 2.60 -2.35
N LEU A 9 0.27 3.64 -2.31
CA LEU A 9 0.23 4.72 -3.27
C LEU A 9 1.24 4.37 -4.36
N GLY A 10 0.74 3.94 -5.52
CA GLY A 10 1.57 3.53 -6.65
C GLY A 10 1.69 2.01 -6.79
N LEU A 11 1.49 1.53 -8.01
CA LEU A 11 1.59 0.11 -8.36
C LEU A 11 2.37 -0.06 -9.67
N GLY A 12 3.52 0.60 -9.73
CA GLY A 12 4.52 0.47 -10.79
C GLY A 12 5.42 -0.75 -10.57
N THR A 13 6.70 -0.67 -10.92
CA THR A 13 7.65 -1.77 -10.69
C THR A 13 7.81 -2.07 -9.21
N VAL A 14 8.09 -1.03 -8.39
CA VAL A 14 8.34 -1.20 -6.94
C VAL A 14 7.08 -1.69 -6.22
N GLY A 15 5.93 -1.05 -6.44
CA GLY A 15 4.68 -1.47 -5.80
C GLY A 15 4.28 -2.91 -6.13
N GLN A 16 4.52 -3.37 -7.36
CA GLN A 16 4.30 -4.77 -7.73
C GLN A 16 5.26 -5.72 -7.01
N SER A 17 6.55 -5.37 -6.90
CA SER A 17 7.51 -6.16 -6.12
C SER A 17 7.17 -6.21 -4.63
N VAL A 18 6.62 -5.13 -4.06
CA VAL A 18 6.10 -5.16 -2.68
C VAL A 18 4.95 -6.16 -2.55
N CYS A 19 3.99 -6.16 -3.49
CA CYS A 19 2.91 -7.13 -3.50
C CYS A 19 3.43 -8.58 -3.63
N GLU A 20 4.37 -8.80 -4.54
CA GLU A 20 4.99 -10.11 -4.78
C GLU A 20 5.69 -10.62 -3.51
N LEU A 21 6.51 -9.79 -2.87
CA LEU A 21 7.24 -10.16 -1.65
C LEU A 21 6.29 -10.47 -0.47
N ILE A 22 5.22 -9.70 -0.32
CA ILE A 22 4.21 -9.99 0.71
C ILE A 22 3.51 -11.32 0.43
N GLN A 23 3.23 -11.65 -0.83
CA GLN A 23 2.61 -12.92 -1.21
C GLN A 23 3.54 -14.12 -1.01
N SER A 24 4.82 -14.00 -1.37
CA SER A 24 5.79 -15.10 -1.30
C SER A 24 6.39 -15.28 0.10
N GLU A 25 6.72 -14.18 0.78
CA GLU A 25 7.46 -14.18 2.05
C GLU A 25 6.61 -13.77 3.27
N GLY A 26 5.35 -13.38 3.08
CA GLY A 26 4.49 -12.88 4.15
C GLY A 26 4.33 -13.85 5.34
N LYS A 27 4.30 -15.16 5.08
CA LYS A 27 4.28 -16.18 6.15
C LYS A 27 5.58 -16.22 6.95
N ALA A 28 6.72 -15.98 6.31
CA ALA A 28 8.00 -15.93 7.00
C ALA A 28 8.11 -14.66 7.85
N PHE A 29 7.60 -13.54 7.35
CA PHE A 29 7.45 -12.31 8.12
C PHE A 29 6.55 -12.52 9.34
N GLU A 30 5.36 -13.10 9.15
CA GLU A 30 4.39 -13.39 10.22
C GLU A 30 4.97 -14.28 11.33
N ARG A 31 5.76 -15.30 10.97
CA ARG A 31 6.46 -16.13 11.98
C ARG A 31 7.48 -15.36 12.80
N LYS A 32 8.13 -14.34 12.23
CA LYS A 32 9.19 -13.56 12.89
C LYS A 32 8.63 -12.43 13.74
N THR A 33 7.57 -11.77 13.27
CA THR A 33 7.04 -10.54 13.88
C THR A 33 5.73 -10.75 14.64
N GLY A 34 5.01 -11.84 14.37
CA GLY A 34 3.65 -12.06 14.87
C GLY A 34 2.56 -11.27 14.12
N LEU A 35 2.95 -10.50 13.09
CA LEU A 35 2.05 -9.66 12.29
C LEU A 35 1.86 -10.27 10.90
N ARG A 36 0.61 -10.38 10.44
CA ARG A 36 0.31 -10.84 9.08
C ARG A 36 0.21 -9.63 8.13
N PRO A 37 1.17 -9.42 7.21
CA PRO A 37 1.10 -8.31 6.27
C PRO A 37 0.10 -8.62 5.15
N VAL A 38 -0.78 -7.66 4.86
CA VAL A 38 -1.76 -7.76 3.77
C VAL A 38 -1.84 -6.42 3.06
N VAL A 39 -1.67 -6.41 1.74
CA VAL A 39 -1.96 -5.23 0.93
C VAL A 39 -3.46 -5.20 0.67
N THR A 40 -4.17 -4.23 1.26
CA THR A 40 -5.65 -4.15 1.18
C THR A 40 -6.12 -3.33 0.01
N VAL A 41 -5.37 -2.29 -0.38
CA VAL A 41 -5.71 -1.40 -1.49
C VAL A 41 -4.46 -0.80 -2.13
N ALA A 42 -4.50 -0.63 -3.46
CA ALA A 42 -3.47 0.12 -4.19
C ALA A 42 -4.10 1.22 -5.06
N CYS A 43 -3.59 2.44 -4.94
CA CYS A 43 -3.93 3.56 -5.80
C CYS A 43 -3.02 3.60 -7.04
N VAL A 44 -3.63 3.78 -8.21
CA VAL A 44 -2.94 3.84 -9.51
C VAL A 44 -3.53 4.96 -10.37
N ARG A 45 -2.75 5.48 -11.30
CA ARG A 45 -3.26 6.48 -12.26
C ARG A 45 -4.20 5.90 -13.33
N ASP A 46 -3.93 4.66 -13.73
CA ASP A 46 -4.65 3.98 -14.81
C ASP A 46 -5.00 2.55 -14.37
N ALA A 47 -6.28 2.30 -14.09
CA ALA A 47 -6.78 1.00 -13.68
C ALA A 47 -6.81 -0.03 -14.82
N SER A 48 -6.78 0.41 -16.09
CA SER A 48 -6.82 -0.49 -17.26
C SER A 48 -5.50 -1.22 -17.53
N ARG A 49 -4.40 -0.68 -17.01
CA ARG A 49 -3.07 -1.27 -17.17
C ARG A 49 -2.98 -2.64 -16.48
N GLU A 50 -2.58 -3.66 -17.22
CA GLU A 50 -2.33 -4.99 -16.68
C GLU A 50 -1.16 -5.00 -15.69
N ARG A 51 -1.30 -5.77 -14.61
CA ARG A 51 -0.32 -5.87 -13.53
C ARG A 51 -0.17 -7.33 -13.14
N ARG A 52 1.07 -7.76 -12.98
CA ARG A 52 1.37 -9.16 -12.63
C ARG A 52 1.05 -9.45 -11.16
N HIS A 53 1.34 -8.50 -10.28
CA HIS A 53 1.09 -8.60 -8.85
C HIS A 53 0.28 -7.38 -8.40
N ALA A 54 -0.89 -7.63 -7.82
CA ALA A 54 -1.76 -6.58 -7.33
C ALA A 54 -2.56 -7.10 -6.12
N PRO A 55 -3.00 -6.20 -5.23
CA PRO A 55 -4.01 -6.54 -4.25
C PRO A 55 -5.37 -6.74 -4.92
N GLU A 56 -6.34 -7.25 -4.16
CA GLU A 56 -7.71 -7.43 -4.64
C GLU A 56 -8.39 -6.11 -5.02
N ARG A 57 -8.09 -5.03 -4.29
CA ARG A 57 -8.67 -3.71 -4.52
C ARG A 57 -7.65 -2.76 -5.16
N ILE A 58 -7.95 -2.33 -6.38
CA ILE A 58 -7.27 -1.22 -7.05
C ILE A 58 -8.23 -0.03 -7.13
N THR A 59 -7.70 1.17 -6.92
CA THR A 59 -8.45 2.43 -7.00
C THR A 59 -7.67 3.46 -7.81
N THR A 60 -8.36 4.44 -8.39
CA THR A 60 -7.74 5.64 -8.96
C THR A 60 -7.86 6.85 -8.03
N ASP A 61 -8.58 6.70 -6.93
CA ASP A 61 -8.71 7.71 -5.88
C ASP A 61 -7.73 7.41 -4.73
N PRO A 62 -6.72 8.26 -4.49
CA PRO A 62 -5.76 8.05 -3.40
C PRO A 62 -6.37 8.23 -2.01
N MET A 63 -7.51 8.92 -1.87
CA MET A 63 -8.21 9.06 -0.58
C MET A 63 -8.77 7.73 -0.08
N CYS A 64 -9.13 6.83 -1.00
CA CYS A 64 -9.46 5.44 -0.69
C CYS A 64 -8.29 4.64 -0.08
N VAL A 65 -7.07 5.20 -0.07
CA VAL A 65 -5.90 4.65 0.61
C VAL A 65 -5.61 5.43 1.89
N VAL A 66 -5.37 6.74 1.77
CA VAL A 66 -4.85 7.56 2.89
C VAL A 66 -5.87 7.85 3.98
N ALA A 67 -7.17 7.74 3.71
CA ALA A 67 -8.24 7.93 4.69
C ALA A 67 -9.02 6.64 4.99
N SER A 68 -8.59 5.49 4.47
CA SER A 68 -9.29 4.21 4.70
C SER A 68 -9.03 3.66 6.10
N ASP A 69 -10.08 3.33 6.84
CA ASP A 69 -9.96 2.63 8.13
C ASP A 69 -9.36 1.21 8.00
N ASP A 70 -9.33 0.67 6.77
CA ASP A 70 -8.73 -0.64 6.44
C ASP A 70 -7.25 -0.52 6.01
N VAL A 71 -6.58 0.56 6.41
CA VAL A 71 -5.14 0.80 6.14
C VAL A 71 -4.45 1.28 7.41
N ASP A 72 -3.50 0.50 7.90
CA ASP A 72 -2.69 0.84 9.08
C ASP A 72 -1.39 1.57 8.66
N VAL A 73 -0.82 1.15 7.52
CA VAL A 73 0.42 1.69 6.95
C VAL A 73 0.21 2.10 5.50
N VAL A 74 0.58 3.34 5.16
CA VAL A 74 0.65 3.81 3.77
C VAL A 74 2.09 3.66 3.26
N VAL A 75 2.24 2.99 2.12
CA VAL A 75 3.52 2.86 1.41
C VAL A 75 3.44 3.67 0.13
N GLU A 76 4.26 4.72 0.03
CA GLU A 76 4.34 5.62 -1.12
C GLU A 76 5.46 5.20 -2.06
N VAL A 77 5.09 4.83 -3.28
CA VAL A 77 5.98 4.43 -4.37
C VAL A 77 5.43 4.90 -5.74
N MET A 78 4.71 6.03 -5.75
CA MET A 78 4.20 6.67 -6.97
C MET A 78 5.29 7.45 -7.69
N GLY A 79 6.21 8.04 -6.90
CA GLY A 79 7.23 8.96 -7.38
C GLY A 79 6.68 10.34 -7.74
N GLY A 80 7.59 11.30 -7.92
CA GLY A 80 7.25 12.72 -8.07
C GLY A 80 7.05 13.40 -6.71
N GLN A 81 7.07 14.73 -6.70
CA GLN A 81 6.87 15.51 -5.48
C GLN A 81 5.37 15.70 -5.18
N GLU A 82 4.62 16.14 -6.17
CA GLU A 82 3.16 16.29 -6.10
C GLU A 82 2.47 15.24 -6.96
N PRO A 83 1.39 14.60 -6.48
CA PRO A 83 0.69 14.82 -5.21
C PRO A 83 1.23 14.00 -4.02
N ALA A 84 2.43 13.41 -4.12
CA ALA A 84 2.96 12.49 -3.11
C ALA A 84 3.11 13.16 -1.73
N PHE A 85 3.64 14.38 -1.69
CA PHE A 85 3.84 15.13 -0.44
C PHE A 85 2.52 15.37 0.30
N GLU A 86 1.49 15.88 -0.39
CA GLU A 86 0.17 16.13 0.19
C GLU A 86 -0.48 14.86 0.74
N LEU A 87 -0.36 13.75 0.00
CA LEU A 87 -0.92 12.45 0.39
C LEU A 87 -0.20 11.85 1.61
N ILE A 88 1.11 11.98 1.69
CA ILE A 88 1.89 11.57 2.86
C ILE A 88 1.48 12.39 4.08
N GLN A 89 1.38 13.72 3.94
CA GLN A 89 0.92 14.59 5.03
C GLN A 89 -0.47 14.19 5.50
N GLU A 90 -1.38 13.90 4.59
CA GLU A 90 -2.74 13.48 4.94
C GLU A 90 -2.75 12.13 5.65
N ALA A 91 -2.01 11.13 5.17
CA ALA A 91 -1.88 9.84 5.85
C ALA A 91 -1.40 10.00 7.30
N ILE A 92 -0.42 10.87 7.55
CA ILE A 92 0.07 11.18 8.89
C ILE A 92 -1.02 11.86 9.74
N ARG A 93 -1.77 12.82 9.18
CA ARG A 93 -2.90 13.46 9.88
C ARG A 93 -3.99 12.45 10.26
N GLN A 94 -4.20 11.43 9.44
CA GLN A 94 -5.11 10.31 9.70
C GLN A 94 -4.51 9.26 10.66
N GLY A 95 -3.33 9.50 11.23
CA GLY A 95 -2.69 8.63 12.21
C GLY A 95 -2.03 7.38 11.61
N LYS A 96 -1.87 7.31 10.28
CA LYS A 96 -1.27 6.18 9.60
C LYS A 96 0.25 6.25 9.64
N GLN A 97 0.90 5.09 9.75
CA GLN A 97 2.35 5.02 9.55
C GLN A 97 2.67 5.19 8.07
N VAL A 98 3.80 5.81 7.74
CA VAL A 98 4.20 6.05 6.35
C VAL A 98 5.60 5.49 6.07
N VAL A 99 5.74 4.87 4.90
CA VAL A 99 7.01 4.48 4.28
C VAL A 99 7.05 5.07 2.87
N SER A 100 8.14 5.74 2.48
CA SER A 100 8.34 6.38 1.16
C SER A 100 9.79 6.19 0.74
#